data_AF-A0A1E1M2X6-F1
#
_entry.id   AF-A0A1E1M2X6-F1
#
_cell.length_a   1.000
_cell.length_b   1.000
_cell.length_c   1.000
_cell.angle_alpha   90.00
_cell.angle_beta   90.00
_cell.angle_gamma   90.00
#
_symmetry.space_group_name_H-M   'P 1'
#
loop_
_entity.id
_entity.type
_entity.pdbx_description
1 polymer ?
#
loop_
_entity_poly.entity_id
_entity_poly.type
_entity_poly.pdbx_seq_one_letter_code
_entity_poly.pdbx_strand_id
1 'polypeptide(L)'
;MECAKCKKTSKFACGQCDECPMIEGDMPIVHYCSAKCQKVDSANHQPSCQRLQEYTWCKFQLDAIEKYSSFVILRGQEHDNCDWLKDYKVFPSHLVSSTEDRETLLSYRSCREASIWVIELVDGFLKGKSSIAQVDFKH
;
A
#
# COMPACT_ATOMS: atom_id res chain seq x y z
N MET A 1 10.46 4.85 25.13
CA MET A 1 9.09 5.04 24.63
C MET A 1 8.10 4.45 25.62
N GLU A 2 6.92 5.04 25.74
CA GLU A 2 5.90 4.63 26.72
C GLU A 2 4.81 3.78 26.06
N CYS A 3 4.26 2.84 26.83
CA CYS A 3 3.11 2.04 26.43
C CYS A 3 1.90 2.96 26.26
N ALA A 4 1.30 2.98 25.07
CA ALA A 4 0.16 3.86 24.79
C ALA A 4 -1.01 3.65 25.78
N LYS A 5 -1.20 2.39 26.21
CA LYS A 5 -2.29 2.00 27.12
C LYS A 5 -2.03 2.25 28.61
N CYS A 6 -0.88 1.82 29.13
CA CYS A 6 -0.62 1.81 30.58
C CYS A 6 0.51 2.74 31.02
N LYS A 7 1.11 3.48 30.08
CA LYS A 7 2.20 4.46 30.27
C LYS A 7 3.51 3.92 30.86
N LYS A 8 3.60 2.61 31.16
CA LYS A 8 4.86 1.95 31.51
C LYS A 8 5.83 1.96 30.33
N THR A 9 7.13 1.81 30.61
CA THR A 9 8.16 1.68 29.58
C THR A 9 7.81 0.54 28.60
N SER A 10 7.88 0.84 27.31
CA SER A 10 7.64 -0.12 26.24
C SER A 10 8.92 -0.43 25.47
N LYS A 11 9.05 -1.69 25.03
CA LYS A 11 10.11 -2.16 24.13
C LYS A 11 9.58 -2.61 22.76
N PHE A 12 8.26 -2.79 22.61
CA PHE A 12 7.67 -3.36 21.40
C PHE A 12 6.81 -2.31 20.70
N ALA A 13 6.96 -2.21 19.39
CA ALA A 13 6.03 -1.51 18.52
C ALA A 13 4.82 -2.40 18.19
N CYS A 14 3.79 -1.84 17.59
CA CYS A 14 2.71 -2.64 17.03
C CYS A 14 3.24 -3.44 15.83
N GLY A 15 3.28 -4.78 15.92
CA GLY A 15 3.79 -5.64 14.83
C GLY A 15 2.96 -5.66 13.55
N GLN A 16 1.92 -4.81 13.46
CA GLN A 16 1.14 -4.60 12.25
C GLN A 16 1.48 -3.29 11.52
N CYS A 17 2.20 -2.37 12.19
CA CYS A 17 2.56 -1.09 11.61
C CYS A 17 3.96 -0.60 12.03
N ASP A 18 4.81 -1.45 12.61
CA ASP A 18 6.16 -1.07 13.03
C ASP A 18 7.12 -0.88 11.85
N GLU A 19 6.87 -1.57 10.75
CA GLU A 19 7.57 -1.46 9.47
C GLU A 19 6.82 -0.56 8.45
N CYS A 20 5.81 0.18 8.90
CA CYS A 20 5.15 1.16 8.06
C CYS A 20 6.04 2.42 7.96
N PRO A 21 6.32 2.93 6.75
CA PRO A 21 7.08 4.16 6.58
C PRO A 21 6.28 5.33 7.18
N MET A 22 6.88 6.06 8.13
CA MET A 22 6.29 7.30 8.65
C MET A 22 6.53 8.45 7.67
N ILE A 23 5.46 9.13 7.26
CA ILE A 23 5.54 10.35 6.45
C ILE A 23 5.55 11.55 7.41
N GLU A 24 6.17 12.66 7.00
CA GLU A 24 6.14 13.91 7.78
C GLU A 24 4.68 14.36 8.01
N GLY A 25 4.30 14.52 9.29
CA GLY A 25 2.93 14.83 9.70
C GLY A 25 2.12 13.63 10.19
N ASP A 26 2.62 12.40 10.06
CA ASP A 26 1.96 11.21 10.60
C ASP A 26 2.01 11.14 12.14
N MET A 27 1.05 10.39 12.70
CA MET A 27 1.08 10.01 14.11
C MET A 27 2.24 9.01 14.34
N PRO A 28 3.00 9.14 15.43
CA PRO A 28 4.12 8.25 15.72
C PRO A 28 3.64 6.80 15.89
N ILE A 29 4.50 5.85 15.50
CA ILE A 29 4.25 4.41 15.70
C ILE A 29 3.94 4.15 17.18
N VAL A 30 2.85 3.42 17.42
CA VAL A 30 2.36 3.16 18.77
C VAL A 30 3.14 2.00 19.40
N HIS A 31 3.59 2.20 20.64
CA HIS A 31 4.35 1.21 21.39
C HIS A 31 3.54 0.60 22.54
N TYR A 32 3.75 -0.68 22.81
CA TYR A 32 3.05 -1.44 23.87
C TYR A 32 4.00 -2.28 24.71
N CYS A 33 3.83 -2.24 26.04
CA CYS A 33 4.66 -3.04 26.94
C CYS A 33 4.34 -4.55 26.88
N SER A 34 3.20 -4.93 26.28
CA SER A 34 2.78 -6.32 26.11
C SER A 34 1.67 -6.44 25.04
N ALA A 35 1.52 -7.63 24.46
CA ALA A 35 0.40 -7.96 23.57
C ALA A 35 -0.98 -7.76 24.22
N LYS A 36 -1.08 -7.92 25.56
CA LYS A 36 -2.32 -7.65 26.30
C LYS A 36 -2.70 -6.18 26.23
N CYS A 37 -1.73 -5.27 26.39
CA CYS A 37 -1.98 -3.83 26.26
C CYS A 37 -2.37 -3.44 24.84
N GLN A 38 -1.70 -4.01 23.83
CA GLN A 38 -2.05 -3.80 22.43
C GLN A 38 -3.49 -4.26 22.14
N LYS A 39 -3.89 -5.45 22.61
CA LYS A 39 -5.25 -5.97 22.42
C LYS A 39 -6.31 -5.08 23.07
N VAL A 40 -6.04 -4.58 24.28
CA VAL A 40 -6.98 -3.68 25.00
C VAL A 40 -7.08 -2.30 24.32
N ASP A 41 -6.03 -1.84 23.66
CA ASP A 41 -6.00 -0.55 22.96
C ASP A 41 -6.32 -0.65 21.46
N SER A 42 -6.58 -1.87 20.97
CA SER A 42 -6.75 -2.15 19.54
C SER A 42 -7.79 -1.26 18.87
N ALA A 43 -8.95 -1.04 19.50
CA ALA A 43 -10.01 -0.18 18.94
C ALA A 43 -9.59 1.30 18.77
N ASN A 44 -8.73 1.81 19.66
CA ASN A 44 -8.25 3.20 19.56
C ASN A 44 -7.12 3.33 18.53
N HIS A 45 -6.27 2.31 18.44
CA HIS A 45 -5.13 2.29 17.54
C HIS A 45 -5.50 1.88 16.10
N GLN A 46 -6.57 1.10 15.92
CA GLN A 46 -6.95 0.52 14.63
C GLN A 46 -7.01 1.53 13.49
N PRO A 47 -7.61 2.73 13.63
CA PRO A 47 -7.65 3.71 12.53
C PRO A 47 -6.26 4.20 12.11
N SER A 48 -5.35 4.43 13.05
CA SER A 48 -3.99 4.87 12.73
C SER A 48 -3.13 3.72 12.17
N CYS A 49 -3.31 2.51 12.71
CA CYS A 49 -2.70 1.29 12.18
C CYS A 49 -3.10 1.05 10.72
N GLN A 50 -4.41 1.14 10.43
CA GLN A 50 -4.93 0.94 9.08
C GLN A 50 -4.42 1.99 8.10
N ARG A 51 -4.39 3.28 8.49
CA ARG A 51 -3.85 4.33 7.62
C ARG A 51 -2.37 4.11 7.27
N LEU A 52 -1.56 3.73 8.26
CA LEU A 52 -0.14 3.40 8.04
C LEU A 52 0.02 2.17 7.12
N GLN A 53 -0.87 1.19 7.24
CA GLN A 53 -0.93 0.05 6.32
C GLN A 53 -1.40 0.44 4.92
N GLU A 54 -2.34 1.36 4.78
CA GLU A 54 -2.85 1.85 3.49
C GLU A 54 -1.75 2.58 2.69
N TYR A 55 -0.93 3.41 3.34
CA TYR A 55 0.21 4.08 2.70
C TYR A 55 1.22 3.11 2.08
N THR A 56 1.25 1.90 2.60
CA THR A 56 2.14 0.86 2.12
C THR A 56 1.75 0.38 0.72
N TRP A 57 0.48 0.54 0.31
CA TRP A 57 -0.03 0.17 -1.02
C TRP A 57 0.24 1.22 -2.09
N CYS A 58 0.40 2.48 -1.72
CA CYS A 58 0.58 3.59 -2.67
C CYS A 58 1.84 3.46 -3.52
N LYS A 59 2.80 2.65 -3.05
CA LYS A 59 4.13 2.47 -3.66
C LYS A 59 4.30 1.15 -4.41
N PHE A 60 3.30 0.26 -4.32
CA PHE A 60 3.29 -1.01 -5.02
C PHE A 60 2.57 -0.79 -6.35
N GLN A 61 3.33 -0.70 -7.45
CA GLN A 61 2.73 -0.77 -8.77
C GLN A 61 2.36 -2.22 -9.01
N LEU A 62 1.12 -2.54 -8.67
CA LEU A 62 0.54 -3.82 -9.04
C LEU A 62 0.71 -3.99 -10.54
N ASP A 63 1.22 -5.13 -10.98
CA ASP A 63 1.33 -5.51 -12.38
C ASP A 63 0.19 -6.47 -12.73
N ALA A 64 0.02 -7.53 -11.92
CA ALA A 64 -0.97 -8.58 -12.13
C ALA A 64 -1.57 -9.10 -10.82
N ILE A 65 -2.78 -9.66 -10.92
CA ILE A 65 -3.46 -10.36 -9.82
C ILE A 65 -3.72 -11.79 -10.26
N GLU A 66 -3.11 -12.76 -9.59
CA GLU A 66 -3.29 -14.18 -9.86
C GLU A 66 -4.10 -14.83 -8.75
N LYS A 67 -5.02 -15.73 -9.09
CA LYS A 67 -5.76 -16.54 -8.10
C LYS A 67 -5.24 -17.97 -8.15
N TYR A 68 -4.70 -18.46 -7.05
CA TYR A 68 -4.20 -19.82 -6.93
C TYR A 68 -4.97 -20.56 -5.84
N SER A 69 -5.94 -21.39 -6.25
CA SER A 69 -6.87 -22.08 -5.33
C SER A 69 -7.63 -21.09 -4.44
N SER A 70 -7.29 -21.04 -3.15
CA SER A 70 -7.86 -20.14 -2.14
C SER A 70 -7.07 -18.84 -1.91
N PHE A 71 -5.95 -18.65 -2.61
CA PHE A 71 -5.07 -17.50 -2.41
C PHE A 71 -5.16 -16.51 -3.57
N VAL A 72 -5.00 -15.23 -3.25
CA VAL A 72 -4.80 -14.14 -4.22
C VAL A 72 -3.34 -13.71 -4.11
N ILE A 73 -2.62 -13.80 -5.22
CA ILE A 73 -1.22 -13.39 -5.35
C ILE A 73 -1.22 -12.07 -6.11
N LEU A 74 -0.62 -11.05 -5.52
CA LEU A 74 -0.39 -9.77 -6.18
C LEU A 74 1.04 -9.76 -6.70
N ARG A 75 1.21 -9.63 -8.01
CA ARG A 75 2.51 -9.39 -8.65
C ARG A 75 2.59 -7.92 -8.98
N GLY A 76 3.71 -7.29 -8.71
CA GLY A 76 3.93 -5.88 -9.00
C GLY A 76 5.40 -5.56 -8.99
N GLN A 77 5.73 -4.38 -9.51
CA GLN A 77 7.04 -3.79 -9.40
C GLN A 77 7.03 -2.75 -8.27
N GLU A 78 8.02 -2.86 -7.41
CA GLU A 78 8.36 -1.80 -6.47
C GLU A 78 9.24 -0.79 -7.22
N HIS A 79 8.90 0.50 -7.15
CA HIS A 79 9.70 1.54 -7.78
C HIS A 79 10.83 2.00 -6.83
N ASP A 80 12.08 1.87 -7.29
CA ASP A 80 13.32 2.08 -6.52
C ASP A 80 13.58 3.53 -6.03
N ASN A 81 12.75 4.52 -6.37
CA ASN A 81 12.86 5.88 -5.80
C ASN A 81 12.13 6.03 -4.44
N CYS A 82 11.93 4.94 -3.72
CA CYS A 82 11.46 4.93 -2.35
C CYS A 82 12.30 3.93 -1.55
N ASP A 83 13.26 4.43 -0.78
CA ASP A 83 14.01 3.58 0.15
C ASP A 83 13.04 2.93 1.15
N TRP A 84 12.87 1.60 1.11
CA TRP A 84 13.02 0.63 2.22
C TRP A 84 12.45 -0.77 1.92
N LEU A 85 13.30 -1.79 2.21
CA LEU A 85 13.21 -3.26 2.35
C LEU A 85 12.32 -4.15 1.44
N LYS A 86 12.92 -5.28 1.05
CA LYS A 86 12.86 -5.91 -0.28
C LYS A 86 11.94 -7.11 -0.47
N ASP A 87 11.14 -7.54 0.50
CA ASP A 87 10.42 -8.81 0.33
C ASP A 87 8.98 -8.74 0.87
N TYR A 88 8.07 -8.51 -0.08
CA TYR A 88 6.63 -8.81 -0.05
C TYR A 88 5.77 -8.18 1.05
N LYS A 89 4.67 -7.55 0.63
CA LYS A 89 3.58 -7.14 1.53
C LYS A 89 2.24 -7.74 1.11
N VAL A 90 1.56 -8.34 2.10
CA VAL A 90 0.32 -9.11 1.91
C VAL A 90 -0.87 -8.18 1.74
N PHE A 91 -1.56 -8.26 0.59
CA PHE A 91 -2.81 -7.53 0.37
C PHE A 91 -3.84 -7.91 1.41
N PRO A 92 -4.46 -6.96 2.12
CA PRO A 92 -5.49 -7.29 3.09
C PRO A 92 -6.68 -7.90 2.33
N SER A 93 -6.77 -9.22 2.35
CA SER A 93 -7.78 -9.98 1.59
C SER A 93 -9.21 -9.63 1.99
N HIS A 94 -9.39 -9.04 3.18
CA HIS A 94 -10.68 -8.56 3.67
C HIS A 94 -11.18 -7.28 2.96
N LEU A 95 -10.31 -6.57 2.23
CA LEU A 95 -10.70 -5.44 1.36
C LEU A 95 -11.16 -5.92 -0.03
N VAL A 96 -10.99 -7.19 -0.36
CA VAL A 96 -11.52 -7.85 -1.56
C VAL A 96 -12.40 -9.02 -1.15
N SER A 97 -13.40 -8.72 -0.32
CA SER A 97 -14.32 -9.71 0.24
C SER A 97 -15.24 -10.32 -0.81
N SER A 98 -15.55 -9.59 -1.88
CA SER A 98 -16.43 -10.04 -2.95
C SER A 98 -15.77 -9.99 -4.34
N THR A 99 -16.36 -10.71 -5.29
CA THR A 99 -15.97 -10.64 -6.72
C THR A 99 -16.19 -9.23 -7.26
N GLU A 100 -17.23 -8.53 -6.81
CA GLU A 100 -17.54 -7.15 -7.20
C GLU A 100 -16.48 -6.15 -6.70
N ASP A 101 -16.01 -6.29 -5.46
CA ASP A 101 -14.90 -5.47 -4.92
C ASP A 101 -13.64 -5.65 -5.77
N ARG A 102 -13.36 -6.90 -6.18
CA ARG A 102 -12.23 -7.22 -7.05
C ARG A 102 -12.33 -6.56 -8.41
N GLU A 103 -13.49 -6.69 -9.07
CA GLU A 103 -13.73 -6.10 -10.38
C GLU A 103 -13.68 -4.58 -10.32
N THR A 104 -14.19 -3.99 -9.23
CA THR A 104 -14.14 -2.54 -8.98
C THR A 104 -12.70 -2.05 -8.83
N LEU A 105 -11.88 -2.75 -8.04
CA LEU A 105 -10.45 -2.41 -7.89
C LEU A 105 -9.68 -2.52 -9.21
N LEU A 106 -9.93 -3.57 -9.98
CA LEU A 106 -9.32 -3.76 -11.30
C LEU A 106 -9.77 -2.70 -12.30
N SER A 107 -11.05 -2.33 -12.29
CA SER A 107 -11.63 -1.29 -13.14
C SER A 107 -11.06 0.09 -12.79
N TYR A 108 -11.02 0.45 -11.50
CA TYR A 108 -10.40 1.68 -11.04
C TYR A 108 -8.94 1.79 -11.46
N ARG A 109 -8.17 0.69 -11.31
CA ARG A 109 -6.77 0.64 -11.76
C ARG A 109 -6.66 0.87 -13.27
N SER A 110 -7.48 0.20 -14.07
CA SER A 110 -7.49 0.35 -15.54
C SER A 110 -7.79 1.81 -15.94
N CYS A 111 -8.75 2.45 -15.28
CA CYS A 111 -9.08 3.86 -15.50
C CYS A 111 -7.92 4.80 -15.12
N ARG A 112 -7.20 4.49 -14.03
CA ARG A 112 -6.03 5.27 -13.60
C ARG A 112 -4.86 5.13 -14.57
N GLU A 113 -4.58 3.94 -15.06
CA GLU A 113 -3.53 3.72 -16.06
C GLU A 113 -3.88 4.44 -17.38
N ALA A 114 -5.13 4.34 -17.83
CA ALA A 114 -5.61 5.05 -19.02
C ALA A 114 -5.48 6.58 -18.88
N SER A 115 -5.77 7.14 -17.71
CA SER A 115 -5.66 8.59 -17.49
C SER A 115 -4.21 9.09 -17.48
N ILE A 116 -3.29 8.33 -16.89
CA ILE A 116 -1.85 8.62 -16.96
C ILE A 116 -1.39 8.65 -18.42
N TRP A 117 -1.78 7.65 -19.21
CA TRP A 117 -1.41 7.58 -20.62
C TRP A 117 -1.95 8.78 -21.43
N VAL A 118 -3.20 9.19 -21.19
CA VAL A 118 -3.78 10.37 -21.84
C VAL A 118 -3.01 11.64 -21.47
N ILE A 119 -2.60 11.80 -20.20
CA ILE A 119 -1.81 12.95 -19.75
C ILE A 119 -0.45 12.97 -20.46
N GLU A 120 0.26 11.85 -20.51
CA GLU A 120 1.55 11.75 -21.19
C GLU A 120 1.44 12.02 -22.69
N LEU A 121 0.39 11.50 -23.33
CA LEU A 121 0.10 11.75 -24.73
C LEU A 121 -0.12 13.24 -25.00
N VAL A 122 -0.99 13.88 -24.21
CA VAL A 122 -1.30 15.31 -24.35
C VAL A 122 -0.06 16.17 -24.10
N ASP A 123 0.72 15.87 -23.07
CA ASP A 123 1.97 16.59 -22.76
C ASP A 123 3.01 16.43 -23.89
N GLY A 124 3.11 15.24 -24.48
CA GLY A 124 3.94 14.99 -25.66
C GLY A 124 3.53 15.83 -26.88
N PHE A 125 2.22 15.90 -27.16
CA PHE A 125 1.68 16.75 -28.22
C PHE A 125 1.96 18.24 -27.98
N LEU A 126 1.71 18.73 -26.76
CA LEU A 126 1.93 20.13 -26.39
C LEU A 126 3.40 20.54 -26.46
N LYS A 127 4.32 19.62 -26.17
CA LYS A 127 5.77 19.85 -26.25
C LYS A 127 6.32 19.75 -27.68
N GLY A 128 5.49 19.52 -28.69
CA GLY A 128 5.92 19.35 -30.08
C GLY A 128 6.80 18.12 -30.30
N LYS A 129 6.77 17.16 -29.38
CA LYS A 129 7.48 15.88 -29.50
C LYS A 129 6.60 14.89 -30.25
N SER A 130 6.51 15.05 -31.57
CA SER A 130 5.65 14.23 -32.44
C SER A 130 6.13 12.79 -32.64
N SER A 131 7.26 12.38 -32.07
CA SER A 131 7.69 10.99 -32.12
C SER A 131 6.97 10.23 -31.01
N ILE A 132 5.82 9.65 -31.34
CA ILE A 132 5.26 8.52 -30.61
C ILE A 132 6.37 7.47 -30.57
N ALA A 133 7.06 7.35 -29.44
CA ALA A 133 7.98 6.23 -29.23
C ALA A 133 7.14 4.96 -29.38
N GLN A 134 7.55 4.06 -30.27
CA GLN A 134 6.96 2.73 -30.34
C GLN A 134 7.14 2.08 -28.96
N VAL A 135 6.08 2.05 -28.17
CA VAL A 135 6.05 1.31 -26.92
C VAL A 135 5.89 -0.15 -27.31
N ASP A 136 7.00 -0.89 -27.33
CA ASP A 136 7.01 -2.33 -27.56
C ASP A 136 6.30 -3.01 -26.37
N PHE A 137 5.05 -3.42 -26.58
CA PHE A 137 4.33 -4.29 -25.66
C PHE A 137 4.89 -5.71 -25.78
N LYS A 138 5.84 -6.09 -24.93
CA LYS A 138 6.15 -7.50 -24.72
C LYS A 138 5.02 -8.14 -23.90
N HIS A 139 4.26 -9.02 -24.56
CA HIS A 139 3.22 -9.87 -23.96
C HIS A 139 3.84 -10.99 -23.11
#